data_AF-X1B4T5-F1
#
_entry.id   AF-X1B4T5-F1
#
_cell.length_a   1.000
_cell.length_b   1.000
_cell.length_c   1.000
_cell.angle_alpha   90.00
_cell.angle_beta   90.00
_cell.angle_gamma   90.00
#
_symmetry.space_group_name_H-M   'P 1'
#
loop_
_entity.id
_entity.type
_entity.pdbx_description
1 polymer ?
#
loop_
_entity_poly.entity_id
_entity_poly.type
_entity_poly.pdbx_seq_one_letter_code
_entity_poly.pdbx_strand_id
1 'polypeptide(L)'
;VIIGVLFAVGAAFLWAVAIISFNQARIITGDVFVTNFLRVGIATIMFLPLGIFRPIYYSGFKKENRKNIKIFVYIGIAGILSLGFADTLFYKAAEINGLILTTTITINTPFVQHILSILILKEKFRKKFLLAVGLIILGNYIILFL
;
A
#
# COMPACT_ATOMS: atom_id res chain seq x y z
N VAL A 1 -16.20 -11.68 10.99
CA VAL A 1 -16.32 -11.30 9.55
C VAL A 1 -16.72 -9.84 9.40
N ILE A 2 -17.85 -9.39 9.97
CA ILE A 2 -18.38 -8.01 9.80
C ILE A 2 -17.38 -6.91 10.22
N ILE A 3 -16.75 -7.02 11.40
CA ILE A 3 -15.75 -6.03 11.88
C ILE A 3 -14.56 -5.92 10.91
N GLY A 4 -14.10 -7.04 10.33
CA GLY A 4 -13.04 -7.04 9.34
C GLY A 4 -13.44 -6.33 8.04
N VAL A 5 -14.68 -6.51 7.60
CA VAL A 5 -15.24 -5.78 6.45
C VAL A 5 -15.29 -4.28 6.71
N LEU A 6 -15.74 -3.88 7.91
CA LEU A 6 -15.78 -2.46 8.30
C LEU A 6 -14.39 -1.82 8.29
N PHE A 7 -13.37 -2.51 8.82
CA PHE A 7 -11.99 -2.03 8.75
C PHE A 7 -11.47 -1.93 7.32
N ALA A 8 -11.80 -2.88 6.45
CA ALA A 8 -11.40 -2.84 5.05
C ALA A 8 -12.04 -1.66 4.30
N VAL A 9 -13.34 -1.41 4.53
CA VAL A 9 -14.05 -0.26 3.94
C VAL A 9 -13.49 1.06 4.47
N GLY A 10 -13.24 1.16 5.78
CA GLY A 10 -12.61 2.33 6.38
C GLY A 10 -11.20 2.58 5.82
N ALA A 11 -10.41 1.54 5.64
CA ALA A 11 -9.09 1.64 5.02
C ALA A 11 -9.17 2.15 3.58
N ALA A 12 -10.10 1.63 2.78
CA ALA A 12 -10.31 2.08 1.40
C ALA A 12 -10.71 3.57 1.33
N PHE A 13 -11.60 4.02 2.23
CA PHE A 13 -11.99 5.42 2.33
C PHE A 13 -10.79 6.33 2.68
N LEU A 14 -10.03 5.96 3.72
CA LEU A 14 -8.83 6.72 4.12
C LEU A 14 -7.77 6.75 3.02
N TRP A 15 -7.60 5.65 2.29
CA TRP A 15 -6.73 5.61 1.11
C TRP A 15 -7.18 6.56 0.02
N ALA A 16 -8.47 6.62 -0.30
CA ALA A 16 -8.99 7.56 -1.29
C ALA A 16 -8.70 9.02 -0.90
N VAL A 17 -8.93 9.38 0.36
CA VAL A 17 -8.60 10.73 0.89
C VAL A 17 -7.09 11.00 0.82
N ALA A 18 -6.26 10.02 1.20
CA ALA A 18 -4.81 10.15 1.12
C ALA A 18 -4.32 10.33 -0.33
N ILE A 19 -4.93 9.61 -1.28
CA ILE A 19 -4.61 9.70 -2.71
C ILE A 19 -4.87 11.10 -3.26
N ILE A 20 -6.05 11.65 -2.96
CA ILE A 20 -6.41 13.01 -3.39
C ILE A 20 -5.48 14.04 -2.73
N SER A 21 -5.28 13.93 -1.41
CA SER A 21 -4.46 14.88 -0.64
C SER A 21 -3.00 14.89 -1.10
N PHE A 22 -2.43 13.71 -1.35
CA PHE A 22 -1.07 13.60 -1.87
C PHE A 22 -0.96 14.14 -3.30
N ASN A 23 -1.94 13.84 -4.14
CA ASN A 23 -1.96 14.37 -5.50
C ASN A 23 -2.05 15.90 -5.53
N GLN A 24 -2.70 16.53 -4.55
CA GLN A 24 -2.65 17.98 -4.38
C GLN A 24 -1.28 18.45 -3.89
N ALA A 25 -0.74 17.80 -2.86
CA ALA A 25 0.58 18.16 -2.32
C ALA A 25 1.67 18.09 -3.39
N ARG A 26 1.70 17.05 -4.23
CA ARG A 26 2.70 16.90 -5.32
C ARG A 26 2.55 17.94 -6.43
N ILE A 27 1.34 18.45 -6.68
CA ILE A 27 1.13 19.56 -7.63
C ILE A 27 1.71 20.85 -7.06
N ILE A 28 1.55 21.09 -5.76
CA ILE A 28 2.05 22.30 -5.08
C ILE A 28 3.58 22.29 -4.98
N THR A 29 4.18 21.15 -4.65
CA THR A 29 5.64 21.02 -4.49
C THR A 29 6.39 20.84 -5.81
N GLY A 30 5.72 20.35 -6.85
CA GLY A 30 6.33 20.05 -8.15
C GLY A 30 7.21 18.79 -8.18
N ASP A 31 7.32 18.05 -7.07
CA ASP A 31 8.19 16.87 -6.97
C ASP A 31 7.54 15.73 -6.17
N VAL A 32 7.36 14.58 -6.83
CA VAL A 32 6.73 13.39 -6.24
C VAL A 32 7.60 12.74 -5.17
N PHE A 33 8.92 12.71 -5.37
CA PHE A 33 9.87 12.06 -4.45
C PHE A 33 10.00 12.85 -3.16
N VAL A 34 10.15 14.18 -3.26
CA VAL A 34 10.22 15.09 -2.09
C VAL A 34 8.91 15.04 -1.31
N THR A 35 7.77 15.10 -2.01
CA THR A 35 6.45 15.02 -1.36
C THR A 35 6.28 13.69 -0.64
N ASN A 36 6.72 12.58 -1.24
CA ASN A 36 6.63 11.27 -0.61
C ASN A 36 7.54 11.15 0.61
N PHE A 37 8.77 11.62 0.48
CA PHE A 37 9.72 11.64 1.59
C PHE A 37 9.14 12.40 2.80
N LEU A 38 8.58 13.59 2.57
CA LEU A 38 7.94 14.38 3.61
C LEU A 38 6.69 13.68 4.18
N ARG A 39 5.83 13.10 3.32
CA ARG A 39 4.65 12.33 3.76
C ARG A 39 5.06 11.20 4.71
N VAL A 40 6.02 10.37 4.31
CA VAL A 40 6.47 9.22 5.10
C VAL A 40 7.16 9.69 6.39
N GLY A 41 7.96 10.75 6.33
CA GLY A 41 8.58 11.36 7.51
C GLY A 41 7.56 11.86 8.53
N ILE A 42 6.58 12.66 8.07
CA ILE A 42 5.50 13.20 8.93
C ILE A 42 4.66 12.05 9.50
N ALA A 43 4.26 11.07 8.68
CA ALA A 43 3.52 9.92 9.15
C ALA A 43 4.30 9.13 10.22
N THR A 44 5.59 8.93 10.03
CA THR A 44 6.45 8.24 11.01
C THR A 44 6.47 8.98 12.35
N ILE A 45 6.59 10.31 12.33
CA ILE A 45 6.56 11.14 13.54
C ILE A 45 5.19 11.05 14.23
N MET A 46 4.10 11.14 13.49
CA MET A 46 2.74 11.09 14.06
C MET A 46 2.40 9.73 14.67
N PHE A 47 2.93 8.64 14.11
CA PHE A 47 2.73 7.29 14.63
C PHE A 47 3.74 6.89 15.71
N LEU A 48 4.81 7.66 15.91
CA LEU A 48 5.85 7.39 16.90
C LEU A 48 5.29 7.19 18.34
N PRO A 49 4.36 8.02 18.85
CA PRO A 49 3.80 7.85 20.19
C PRO A 49 3.10 6.50 20.38
N LEU A 50 2.44 5.98 19.33
CA LEU A 50 1.76 4.69 19.38
C LEU A 50 2.74 3.51 19.53
N GLY A 51 3.97 3.67 19.02
CA GLY A 51 5.05 2.71 19.15
C GLY A 51 5.79 2.81 20.49
N ILE A 52 6.08 4.03 20.96
CA ILE A 52 6.86 4.28 22.18
C ILE A 52 6.25 3.63 23.43
N PHE A 53 4.92 3.55 23.54
CA PHE A 53 4.30 2.92 24.71
C PHE A 53 4.16 1.39 24.59
N ARG A 54 4.64 0.76 23.50
CA ARG A 54 4.56 -0.68 23.26
C ARG A 54 5.90 -1.35 23.54
N PRO A 55 5.98 -2.33 24.47
CA PRO A 55 7.23 -3.05 24.77
C PRO A 55 7.89 -3.72 23.54
N ILE A 56 7.08 -4.09 22.55
CA ILE A 56 7.53 -4.70 21.30
C ILE A 56 8.38 -3.73 20.46
N TYR A 57 8.14 -2.42 20.55
CA TYR A 57 8.89 -1.42 19.79
C TYR A 57 10.37 -1.42 20.15
N TYR A 58 10.68 -1.52 21.44
CA TYR A 58 12.07 -1.59 21.94
C TYR A 58 12.67 -2.99 21.84
N SER A 59 11.85 -4.01 21.59
CA SER A 59 12.31 -5.40 21.55
C SER A 59 13.40 -5.60 20.51
N GLY A 60 13.32 -4.94 19.34
CA GLY A 60 14.32 -5.05 18.27
C GLY A 60 15.70 -4.48 18.61
N PHE A 61 15.77 -3.56 19.58
CA PHE A 61 17.01 -2.90 20.00
C PHE A 61 17.71 -3.63 21.16
N LYS A 62 17.05 -4.62 21.78
CA LYS A 62 17.65 -5.43 22.84
C LYS A 62 18.58 -6.50 22.27
N LYS A 63 19.74 -6.69 22.90
CA LYS A 63 20.77 -7.65 22.50
C LYS A 63 20.24 -9.10 22.46
N GLU A 64 19.29 -9.42 23.34
CA GLU A 64 18.58 -10.70 23.46
C GLU A 64 17.76 -11.04 22.20
N ASN A 65 17.26 -10.03 21.48
CA ASN A 65 16.38 -10.19 20.31
C ASN A 65 17.13 -10.12 18.97
N ARG A 66 18.47 -10.14 18.97
CA ARG A 66 19.26 -10.17 17.72
C ARG A 66 18.92 -11.36 16.81
N LYS A 67 18.42 -12.48 17.37
CA LYS A 67 17.90 -13.61 16.58
C LYS A 67 16.69 -13.24 15.70
N ASN A 68 15.95 -12.19 16.07
CA ASN A 68 14.77 -11.69 15.36
C ASN A 68 15.08 -10.56 14.37
N ILE A 69 16.35 -10.24 14.11
CA ILE A 69 16.73 -9.15 13.18
C ILE A 69 16.16 -9.34 11.77
N LYS A 70 15.98 -10.61 11.34
CA LYS A 70 15.33 -10.95 10.07
C LYS A 70 13.92 -10.38 9.97
N ILE A 71 13.16 -10.36 11.06
CA ILE A 71 11.80 -9.81 11.10
C ILE A 71 11.83 -8.31 10.82
N PHE A 72 12.74 -7.58 11.46
CA PHE A 72 12.91 -6.14 11.23
C PHE A 72 13.34 -5.82 9.80
N VAL A 73 14.17 -6.69 9.19
CA VAL A 73 14.52 -6.58 7.76
C VAL A 73 13.30 -6.74 6.87
N TYR A 74 12.46 -7.76 7.10
CA TYR A 74 11.22 -7.94 6.33
C TYR A 74 10.25 -6.76 6.48
N ILE A 75 10.12 -6.20 7.70
CA ILE A 75 9.31 -5.00 7.94
C ILE A 75 9.88 -3.80 7.17
N GLY A 76 11.21 -3.61 7.21
CA GLY A 76 11.89 -2.55 6.46
C GLY A 76 11.67 -2.66 4.96
N ILE A 77 11.85 -3.87 4.39
CA ILE A 77 11.60 -4.14 2.98
C ILE A 77 10.14 -3.86 2.63
N ALA A 78 9.19 -4.33 3.44
CA ALA A 78 7.78 -4.08 3.22
C ALA A 78 7.46 -2.58 3.23
N GLY A 79 8.02 -1.81 4.17
CA GLY A 79 7.85 -0.36 4.24
C GLY A 79 8.46 0.38 3.04
N ILE A 80 9.67 0.01 2.62
CA ILE A 80 10.35 0.59 1.46
C ILE A 80 9.58 0.29 0.18
N LEU A 81 9.13 -0.95 -0.02
CA LEU A 81 8.42 -1.33 -1.25
C LEU A 81 7.03 -0.73 -1.32
N SER A 82 6.31 -0.63 -0.20
CA SER A 82 4.96 -0.06 -0.16
C SER A 82 4.98 1.48 -0.15
N LEU A 83 5.29 2.08 1.00
CA LEU A 83 5.20 3.52 1.22
C LEU A 83 6.28 4.31 0.47
N GLY A 84 7.43 3.68 0.21
CA GLY A 84 8.52 4.28 -0.56
C GLY A 84 8.28 4.16 -2.07
N PHE A 85 8.65 3.00 -2.63
CA PHE A 85 8.70 2.79 -4.08
C PHE A 85 7.33 2.75 -4.74
N ALA A 86 6.39 1.90 -4.28
CA ALA A 86 5.10 1.72 -4.94
C ALA A 86 4.31 3.03 -4.99
N ASP A 87 4.23 3.75 -3.87
CA ASP A 87 3.51 5.03 -3.83
C ASP A 87 4.18 6.09 -4.71
N THR A 88 5.52 6.19 -4.71
CA THR A 88 6.21 7.14 -5.61
C THR A 88 5.92 6.82 -7.08
N LEU A 89 6.00 5.55 -7.47
CA LEU A 89 5.69 5.11 -8.84
C LEU A 89 4.23 5.38 -9.20
N PHE A 90 3.30 5.14 -8.27
CA PHE A 90 1.88 5.45 -8.44
C PHE A 90 1.69 6.94 -8.75
N TYR A 91 2.24 7.85 -7.95
CA TYR A 91 2.02 9.28 -8.19
C TYR A 91 2.82 9.83 -9.36
N LYS A 92 3.95 9.23 -9.70
CA LYS A 92 4.65 9.55 -10.95
C LYS A 92 3.83 9.14 -12.16
N ALA A 93 3.18 7.97 -12.12
CA ALA A 93 2.23 7.58 -13.15
C ALA A 93 1.01 8.51 -13.19
N ALA A 94 0.48 8.92 -12.03
CA ALA A 94 -0.62 9.88 -11.94
C ALA A 94 -0.27 11.28 -12.46
N GLU A 95 1.00 11.68 -12.37
CA GLU A 95 1.52 12.91 -12.98
C GLU A 95 1.49 12.84 -14.51
N ILE A 96 1.86 11.70 -15.09
CA ILE A 96 1.96 11.51 -16.55
C ILE A 96 0.59 11.22 -17.18
N ASN A 97 -0.18 10.30 -16.58
CA ASN A 97 -1.41 9.72 -17.17
C ASN A 97 -2.70 10.29 -16.57
N GLY A 98 -2.60 11.09 -15.51
CA GLY A 98 -3.74 11.51 -14.70
C GLY A 98 -4.09 10.50 -13.59
N LEU A 99 -4.71 11.02 -12.53
CA LEU A 99 -4.97 10.27 -11.31
C LEU A 99 -6.02 9.16 -11.50
N ILE A 100 -7.10 9.44 -12.23
CA ILE A 100 -8.20 8.50 -12.44
C ILE A 100 -7.71 7.29 -13.22
N LEU A 101 -7.07 7.50 -14.37
CA LEU A 101 -6.52 6.42 -15.20
C LEU A 101 -5.51 5.56 -14.42
N THR A 102 -4.61 6.18 -13.67
CA THR A 102 -3.64 5.47 -12.84
C THR A 102 -4.32 4.63 -11.75
N THR A 103 -5.32 5.20 -11.06
CA THR A 103 -6.08 4.48 -10.02
C THR A 103 -6.79 3.26 -10.62
N THR A 104 -7.44 3.42 -11.77
CA THR A 104 -8.16 2.31 -12.42
C THR A 104 -7.22 1.20 -12.90
N ILE A 105 -6.03 1.53 -13.41
CA ILE A 105 -5.03 0.51 -13.77
C ILE A 105 -4.52 -0.22 -12.53
N THR A 106 -4.25 0.50 -11.45
CA THR A 106 -3.63 -0.08 -10.24
C THR A 106 -4.59 -0.94 -9.42
N ILE A 107 -5.91 -0.77 -9.59
CA ILE A 107 -6.92 -1.59 -8.90
C ILE A 107 -6.88 -3.07 -9.32
N ASN A 108 -6.07 -3.41 -10.35
CA ASN A 108 -5.70 -4.79 -10.71
C ASN A 108 -4.70 -5.44 -9.72
N THR A 109 -4.26 -4.74 -8.67
CA THR A 109 -3.36 -5.28 -7.62
C THR A 109 -3.83 -6.62 -7.01
N PRO A 110 -5.12 -6.88 -6.75
CA PRO A 110 -5.58 -8.16 -6.22
C PRO A 110 -5.22 -9.35 -7.11
N PHE A 111 -5.11 -9.15 -8.43
CA PHE A 111 -4.66 -10.19 -9.35
C PHE A 111 -3.20 -10.58 -9.07
N VAL A 112 -2.32 -9.58 -9.07
CA VAL A 112 -0.89 -9.76 -8.84
C VAL A 112 -0.67 -10.33 -7.43
N GLN A 113 -1.39 -9.81 -6.43
CA GLN A 113 -1.34 -10.30 -5.06
C GLN A 113 -1.70 -11.78 -4.98
N HIS A 114 -2.72 -12.25 -5.68
CA HIS A 114 -3.10 -13.66 -5.64
C HIS A 114 -2.06 -14.58 -6.27
N ILE A 115 -1.48 -14.17 -7.41
CA ILE A 115 -0.36 -14.90 -8.03
C ILE A 115 0.79 -15.00 -7.02
N LEU A 116 1.17 -13.90 -6.38
CA LEU A 116 2.24 -13.88 -5.38
C LEU A 116 1.88 -14.69 -4.12
N SER A 117 0.62 -14.67 -3.67
CA SER A 117 0.16 -15.51 -2.56
C SER A 117 0.30 -17.01 -2.85
N ILE A 118 0.04 -17.44 -4.08
CA ILE A 118 0.23 -18.84 -4.48
C ILE A 118 1.71 -19.17 -4.56
N LEU A 119 2.51 -18.32 -5.21
CA LEU A 119 3.93 -18.60 -5.47
C LEU A 119 4.79 -18.51 -4.20
N ILE A 120 4.57 -17.49 -3.38
CA ILE A 120 5.41 -17.15 -2.23
C ILE A 120 4.83 -17.72 -0.94
N LEU A 121 3.54 -17.50 -0.69
CA LEU A 121 2.87 -17.93 0.55
C LEU A 121 2.32 -19.37 0.48
N LYS A 122 2.38 -20.00 -0.70
CA LYS A 122 1.89 -21.36 -0.96
C LYS A 122 0.41 -21.55 -0.60
N GLU A 123 -0.39 -20.50 -0.77
CA GLU A 123 -1.83 -20.58 -0.55
C GLU A 123 -2.53 -21.46 -1.59
N LYS A 124 -3.65 -22.10 -1.20
CA LYS A 124 -4.44 -22.94 -2.11
C LYS A 124 -5.08 -22.10 -3.21
N PHE A 125 -4.93 -22.55 -4.46
CA PHE A 125 -5.58 -21.93 -5.62
C PHE A 125 -7.11 -21.97 -5.47
N ARG A 126 -7.76 -20.80 -5.51
CA ARG A 126 -9.22 -20.67 -5.42
C ARG A 126 -9.77 -20.25 -6.78
N LYS A 127 -10.36 -21.18 -7.54
CA LYS A 127 -10.97 -20.92 -8.87
C LYS A 127 -11.96 -19.74 -8.87
N LYS A 128 -12.73 -19.58 -7.78
CA LYS A 128 -13.67 -18.46 -7.61
C LYS A 128 -12.98 -17.09 -7.55
N PHE A 129 -11.74 -17.04 -7.07
CA PHE A 129 -10.96 -15.80 -7.02
C PHE A 129 -10.53 -15.34 -8.42
N LEU A 130 -10.17 -16.27 -9.31
CA LEU A 130 -9.84 -15.95 -10.70
C LEU A 130 -11.03 -15.30 -11.44
N LEU A 131 -12.25 -15.81 -11.22
CA LEU A 131 -13.47 -15.21 -11.75
C LEU A 131 -13.70 -13.80 -11.19
N ALA A 132 -13.54 -13.60 -9.88
CA ALA A 132 -13.70 -12.29 -9.26
C ALA A 132 -12.68 -11.27 -9.81
N VAL A 133 -11.43 -11.68 -9.98
CA VAL A 133 -10.41 -10.83 -10.61
C VAL A 133 -10.71 -10.54 -12.07
N GLY A 134 -11.17 -11.53 -12.83
CA GLY A 134 -11.61 -11.32 -14.22
C GLY A 134 -12.71 -10.28 -14.31
N LEU A 135 -13.69 -10.31 -13.38
CA LEU A 135 -14.74 -9.31 -13.29
C LEU A 135 -14.21 -7.92 -12.91
N ILE A 136 -13.21 -7.82 -12.02
CA ILE A 136 -12.56 -6.54 -11.70
C ILE A 136 -11.90 -5.96 -12.96
N ILE A 137 -11.11 -6.77 -13.68
CA ILE A 137 -10.43 -6.34 -14.91
C ILE A 137 -11.45 -5.88 -15.96
N LEU A 138 -12.52 -6.66 -16.17
CA LEU A 138 -13.59 -6.30 -17.12
C LEU A 138 -14.31 -5.01 -16.71
N GLY A 139 -14.64 -4.85 -15.42
CA GLY A 139 -15.24 -3.63 -14.89
C GLY A 139 -14.35 -2.41 -15.13
N ASN A 140 -13.04 -2.54 -14.92
CA ASN A 140 -12.07 -1.49 -15.21
C ASN A 140 -11.99 -1.16 -16.69
N TYR A 141 -12.01 -2.17 -17.56
CA TYR A 141 -12.00 -1.95 -18.99
C TYR A 141 -13.22 -1.14 -19.44
N ILE A 142 -14.40 -1.48 -18.92
CA ILE A 142 -15.63 -0.73 -19.19
C ILE A 142 -15.47 0.72 -18.73
N ILE A 143 -15.01 0.95 -17.49
CA ILE A 143 -14.83 2.31 -16.95
C ILE A 143 -13.83 3.15 -17.78
N LEU A 144 -12.82 2.51 -18.37
CA LEU A 144 -11.73 3.22 -19.07
C LEU A 144 -11.99 3.45 -20.56
N PHE A 145 -12.70 2.55 -21.24
CA PHE A 145 -12.72 2.49 -22.71
C PHE A 145 -14.12 2.53 -23.33
N LEU A 146 -15.19 2.52 -22.52
CA LEU A 146 -16.59 2.61 -22.94
C LEU A 146 -17.27 3.81 -22.29
#